data_AF-A0A1G4YV74-F1
#
_entry.id   AF-A0A1G4YV74-F1
#
_cell.length_a   1.000
_cell.length_b   1.000
_cell.length_c   1.000
_cell.angle_alpha   90.00
_cell.angle_beta   90.00
_cell.angle_gamma   90.00
#
_symmetry.space_group_name_H-M   'P 1'
#
loop_
_entity.id
_entity.type
_entity.pdbx_description
1 polymer ?
#
loop_
_entity_poly.entity_id
_entity_poly.type
_entity_poly.pdbx_seq_one_letter_code
_entity_poly.pdbx_strand_id
1 'polypeptide(L)'
;MLARATTALIACANRTPLAIAVYLTVVLLSAVSVSALEGWGIGESVWWAFVTTTTTGYGDLSPLTVPGRVIGVLTMFAGIIGIGVIVGRIAAVVIRTHDDFTHEEQVELSQESDEQLRLLREIRTQLRADRADPAT
;
A
#
# COMPACT_ATOMS: atom_id res chain seq x y z
N MET A 1 -13.06 0.44 -27.15
CA MET A 1 -11.86 -0.41 -27.33
C MET A 1 -10.63 0.17 -26.62
N LEU A 2 -10.33 1.47 -26.77
CA LEU A 2 -9.27 2.18 -26.04
C LEU A 2 -9.38 2.09 -24.50
N ALA A 3 -10.59 2.25 -23.93
CA ALA A 3 -10.81 2.17 -22.48
C ALA A 3 -10.50 0.80 -21.87
N ARG A 4 -10.73 -0.30 -22.59
CA ARG A 4 -10.40 -1.66 -22.10
C ARG A 4 -8.90 -1.94 -22.16
N ALA A 5 -8.21 -1.41 -23.17
CA ALA A 5 -6.76 -1.53 -23.30
C ALA A 5 -6.03 -0.73 -22.20
N THR A 6 -6.51 0.48 -21.86
CA THR A 6 -5.97 1.26 -20.75
C THR A 6 -6.19 0.57 -19.40
N THR A 7 -7.38 0.02 -19.13
CA THR A 7 -7.64 -0.68 -17.87
C THR A 7 -6.86 -1.99 -17.75
N ALA A 8 -6.63 -2.71 -18.85
CA ALA A 8 -5.80 -3.91 -18.87
C ALA A 8 -4.30 -3.59 -18.69
N LEU A 9 -3.80 -2.51 -19.30
CA LEU A 9 -2.45 -1.99 -19.07
C LEU A 9 -2.25 -1.53 -17.62
N ILE A 10 -3.23 -0.81 -17.06
CA ILE A 10 -3.22 -0.42 -15.66
C ILE A 10 -3.24 -1.67 -14.78
N ALA A 11 -4.11 -2.65 -15.02
CA ALA A 11 -4.16 -3.90 -14.23
C ALA A 11 -2.84 -4.70 -14.28
N CYS A 12 -2.13 -4.70 -15.41
CA CYS A 12 -0.82 -5.34 -15.55
C CYS A 12 0.30 -4.54 -14.84
N ALA A 13 0.33 -3.21 -15.02
CA ALA A 13 1.23 -2.30 -14.32
C ALA A 13 0.97 -2.23 -12.80
N ASN A 14 -0.24 -2.61 -12.37
CA ASN A 14 -0.70 -2.56 -10.99
C ASN A 14 -0.41 -3.85 -10.20
N ARG A 15 0.32 -4.81 -10.79
CA ARG A 15 0.77 -6.00 -10.07
C ARG A 15 1.92 -5.65 -9.12
N THR A 16 1.77 -6.01 -7.84
CA THR A 16 2.81 -5.92 -6.80
C THR A 16 4.20 -6.41 -7.24
N PRO A 17 4.38 -7.54 -7.97
CA PRO A 17 5.71 -7.94 -8.44
C PRO A 17 6.35 -6.96 -9.43
N LEU A 18 5.55 -6.21 -10.20
CA LEU A 18 6.08 -5.22 -11.14
C LEU A 18 6.67 -4.02 -10.39
N ALA A 19 6.02 -3.55 -9.31
CA ALA A 19 6.57 -2.48 -8.48
C ALA A 19 7.91 -2.87 -7.84
N ILE A 20 8.02 -4.11 -7.37
CA ILE A 20 9.26 -4.67 -6.82
C ILE A 20 10.33 -4.76 -7.91
N ALA A 21 9.99 -5.28 -9.09
CA ALA A 21 10.93 -5.38 -10.21
C ALA A 21 11.45 -4.02 -10.68
N VAL A 22 10.58 -3.02 -10.78
CA VAL A 22 10.97 -1.63 -11.12
C VAL A 22 11.88 -1.06 -10.04
N TYR A 23 11.55 -1.22 -8.76
CA TYR A 23 12.40 -0.76 -7.65
C TYR A 23 13.79 -1.40 -7.71
N LEU A 24 13.88 -2.73 -7.86
CA LEU A 24 15.16 -3.44 -7.97
C LEU A 24 15.95 -3.01 -9.21
N THR A 25 15.28 -2.75 -10.33
CA THR A 25 15.94 -2.24 -11.54
C THR A 25 16.57 -0.88 -11.30
N VAL A 26 15.87 0.01 -10.59
CA VAL A 26 16.40 1.33 -10.23
C VAL A 26 17.60 1.21 -9.28
N VAL A 27 17.52 0.33 -8.27
CA VAL A 27 18.63 0.05 -7.35
C VAL A 27 19.86 -0.44 -8.14
N LEU A 28 19.69 -1.44 -9.02
CA LEU A 28 20.80 -1.97 -9.81
C LEU A 28 21.37 -0.95 -10.81
N LEU A 29 20.52 -0.16 -11.44
CA LEU A 29 20.95 0.92 -12.33
C LEU A 29 21.76 1.98 -11.58
N SER A 30 21.33 2.33 -10.35
CA SER A 30 22.07 3.27 -9.51
C SER A 30 23.44 2.71 -9.09
N ALA A 31 23.52 1.42 -8.78
CA ALA A 31 24.78 0.74 -8.45
C ALA A 31 25.76 0.75 -9.63
N VAL A 32 25.29 0.43 -10.85
CA VAL A 32 26.14 0.49 -12.05
C VAL A 32 26.59 1.93 -12.33
N SER A 33 25.69 2.90 -12.19
CA SER A 33 26.00 4.31 -12.43
C SER A 33 27.04 4.84 -11.44
N VAL A 34 26.88 4.55 -10.15
CA VAL A 34 27.82 5.02 -9.12
C VAL A 34 29.16 4.29 -9.22
N SER A 35 29.17 3.00 -9.58
CA SER A 35 30.40 2.23 -9.81
C SER A 35 31.26 2.88 -10.88
N ALA A 36 30.65 3.32 -11.99
CA ALA A 36 31.35 3.99 -13.08
C ALA A 36 31.83 5.41 -12.71
N LEU A 37 31.08 6.13 -11.88
CA LEU A 37 31.37 7.53 -11.52
C LEU A 37 32.37 7.66 -10.36
N GLU A 38 32.32 6.75 -9.39
CA GLU A 38 33.17 6.77 -8.20
C GLU A 38 34.35 5.77 -8.28
N GLY A 39 34.35 4.87 -9.27
CA GLY A 39 35.38 3.85 -9.43
C GLY A 39 35.29 2.70 -8.41
N TRP A 40 34.14 2.54 -7.75
CA TRP A 40 33.91 1.48 -6.76
C TRP A 40 33.72 0.11 -7.39
N GLY A 41 34.04 -0.94 -6.64
CA GLY A 41 33.72 -2.30 -7.04
C GLY A 41 32.20 -2.50 -7.19
N ILE A 42 31.79 -3.47 -8.03
CA ILE A 42 30.36 -3.77 -8.25
C ILE A 42 29.67 -4.16 -6.93
N GLY A 43 30.34 -4.97 -6.10
CA GLY A 43 29.81 -5.38 -4.80
C GLY A 43 29.58 -4.22 -3.83
N GLU A 44 30.54 -3.30 -3.74
CA GLU A 44 30.45 -2.07 -2.92
C GLU A 44 29.33 -1.15 -3.41
N SER A 45 29.20 -1.02 -4.72
CA SER A 45 28.19 -0.16 -5.35
C SER A 45 26.77 -0.70 -5.15
N VAL A 46 26.60 -2.02 -5.24
CA VAL A 46 25.32 -2.69 -4.95
C VAL A 46 24.99 -2.57 -3.46
N TRP A 47 25.97 -2.81 -2.59
CA TRP A 47 25.81 -2.63 -1.13
C TRP A 47 25.37 -1.21 -0.78
N TRP A 48 26.08 -0.21 -1.28
CA TRP A 48 25.75 1.20 -1.07
C TRP A 48 24.34 1.54 -1.60
N ALA A 49 23.99 1.05 -2.79
CA ALA A 49 22.68 1.31 -3.38
C ALA A 49 21.56 0.75 -2.50
N PHE A 50 21.69 -0.50 -2.03
CA PHE A 50 20.73 -1.10 -1.10
C PHE A 50 20.63 -0.31 0.22
N VAL A 51 21.76 -0.06 0.89
CA VAL A 51 21.80 0.64 2.19
C VAL A 51 21.21 2.05 2.08
N THR A 52 21.39 2.72 0.94
CA THR A 52 20.86 4.06 0.67
C THR A 52 19.36 4.01 0.39
N THR A 53 18.89 3.12 -0.49
CA THR A 53 17.47 3.07 -0.85
C THR A 53 16.61 2.52 0.27
N THR A 54 17.14 1.64 1.14
CA THR A 54 16.47 1.18 2.37
C THR A 54 16.54 2.19 3.50
N THR A 55 17.16 3.36 3.30
CA THR A 55 17.35 4.41 4.30
C THR A 55 18.13 3.97 5.55
N THR A 56 18.87 2.86 5.46
CA THR A 56 19.72 2.36 6.56
C THR A 56 20.91 3.28 6.77
N GLY A 57 21.59 3.68 5.69
CA GLY A 57 22.61 4.73 5.69
C GLY A 57 23.76 4.53 6.67
N TYR A 58 24.47 3.39 6.62
CA TYR A 58 25.60 3.12 7.52
C TYR A 58 26.72 4.18 7.45
N GLY A 59 26.87 4.87 6.32
CA GLY A 59 27.85 5.93 6.12
C GLY A 59 29.28 5.43 5.85
N ASP A 60 29.44 4.13 5.63
CA ASP A 60 30.68 3.47 5.22
C ASP A 60 31.09 3.82 3.78
N LEU A 61 30.11 3.99 2.89
CA LEU A 61 30.30 4.43 1.51
C LEU A 61 29.42 5.65 1.22
N SER A 62 29.97 6.64 0.51
CA SER A 62 29.20 7.79 0.03
C SER A 62 29.83 8.41 -1.22
N PRO A 63 29.04 8.82 -2.24
CA PRO A 63 29.59 9.41 -3.45
C PRO A 63 30.34 10.71 -3.16
N LEU A 64 31.58 10.79 -3.59
CA LEU A 64 32.45 11.95 -3.39
C LEU A 64 32.47 12.84 -4.62
N THR A 65 32.31 12.27 -5.81
CA THR A 65 32.29 13.03 -7.06
C THR A 65 31.00 13.82 -7.20
N VAL A 66 31.07 14.99 -7.86
CA VAL A 66 29.89 15.80 -8.19
C VAL A 66 28.82 15.00 -8.95
N PRO A 67 29.13 14.31 -10.07
CA PRO A 67 28.13 13.51 -10.76
C PRO A 67 27.61 12.34 -9.91
N GLY A 68 28.47 11.69 -9.12
CA GLY A 68 28.04 10.61 -8.21
C GLY A 68 27.07 11.10 -7.14
N ARG A 69 27.26 12.31 -6.61
CA ARG A 69 26.31 12.94 -5.67
C ARG A 69 24.96 13.24 -6.30
N VAL A 70 24.92 13.67 -7.56
CA VAL A 70 23.65 13.87 -8.29
C VAL A 70 22.91 12.54 -8.42
N ILE A 71 23.59 11.46 -8.82
CA ILE A 71 23.02 10.11 -8.84
C ILE A 71 22.58 9.68 -7.43
N GLY A 72 23.37 9.99 -6.40
CA GLY A 72 23.03 9.75 -5.00
C GLY A 72 21.70 10.35 -4.59
N VAL A 73 21.49 11.65 -4.89
CA VAL A 73 20.23 12.33 -4.60
C VAL A 73 19.05 11.68 -5.33
N LEU A 74 19.21 11.36 -6.62
CA LEU A 74 18.16 10.67 -7.39
C LEU A 74 17.84 9.29 -6.80
N THR A 75 18.86 8.55 -6.36
CA THR A 75 18.73 7.23 -5.73
C THR A 75 17.97 7.32 -4.41
N MET A 76 18.24 8.33 -3.59
CA MET A 76 17.51 8.57 -2.33
C MET A 76 16.02 8.81 -2.57
N PHE A 77 15.66 9.70 -3.51
CA PHE A 77 14.25 9.94 -3.86
C PHE A 77 13.58 8.68 -4.39
N ALA A 78 14.25 7.95 -5.29
CA ALA A 78 13.72 6.70 -5.83
C ALA A 78 13.53 5.63 -4.74
N GLY A 79 14.42 5.58 -3.75
CA GLY A 79 14.31 4.69 -2.60
C GLY A 79 13.03 4.91 -1.80
N ILE A 80 12.81 6.15 -1.37
CA ILE A 80 11.62 6.53 -0.58
C ILE A 80 10.33 6.29 -1.37
N ILE A 81 10.29 6.71 -2.64
CA ILE A 81 9.11 6.53 -3.50
C ILE A 81 8.84 5.03 -3.72
N GLY A 82 9.88 4.26 -4.05
CA GLY A 82 9.76 2.83 -4.33
C GLY A 82 9.27 2.03 -3.14
N ILE A 83 9.87 2.22 -1.97
CA ILE A 83 9.45 1.55 -0.74
C ILE A 83 8.04 1.98 -0.35
N GLY A 84 7.72 3.28 -0.41
CA GLY A 84 6.39 3.79 -0.10
C GLY A 84 5.30 3.17 -0.99
N VAL A 85 5.57 3.03 -2.29
CA VAL A 85 4.67 2.32 -3.21
C VAL A 85 4.52 0.85 -2.80
N ILE A 86 5.61 0.12 -2.55
CA ILE A 86 5.56 -1.30 -2.18
C ILE A 86 4.74 -1.50 -0.90
N VAL A 87 5.00 -0.71 0.15
CA VAL A 87 4.27 -0.76 1.42
C VAL A 87 2.79 -0.45 1.21
N GLY A 88 2.47 0.63 0.49
CA GLY A 88 1.08 1.00 0.21
C GLY A 88 0.32 -0.07 -0.57
N ARG A 89 1.01 -0.80 -1.47
CA ARG A 89 0.41 -1.92 -2.21
C ARG A 89 0.14 -3.13 -1.33
N ILE A 90 1.09 -3.48 -0.46
CA ILE A 90 0.90 -4.58 0.50
C ILE A 90 -0.25 -4.24 1.44
N ALA A 91 -0.28 -3.02 1.98
CA ALA A 91 -1.37 -2.55 2.84
C ALA A 91 -2.72 -2.63 2.13
N ALA A 92 -2.80 -2.20 0.86
CA ALA A 92 -4.04 -2.28 0.07
C ALA A 92 -4.54 -3.71 -0.14
N VAL A 93 -3.64 -4.70 -0.25
CA VAL A 93 -4.03 -6.12 -0.30
C VAL A 93 -4.54 -6.59 1.05
N VAL A 94 -3.81 -6.30 2.13
CA VAL A 94 -4.18 -6.73 3.49
C VAL A 94 -5.53 -6.15 3.91
N ILE A 95 -5.74 -4.85 3.70
CA ILE A 95 -6.99 -4.15 4.05
C ILE A 95 -8.18 -4.72 3.25
N ARG A 96 -8.01 -4.95 1.94
CA ARG A 96 -9.07 -5.57 1.12
C ARG A 96 -9.46 -6.95 1.63
N THR A 97 -8.51 -7.74 2.11
CA THR A 97 -8.85 -9.07 2.66
C THR A 97 -9.69 -9.00 3.94
N HIS A 98 -9.71 -7.85 4.63
CA HIS A 98 -10.31 -7.73 5.95
C HIS A 98 -11.62 -6.92 5.97
N ASP A 99 -11.82 -6.00 5.02
CA ASP A 99 -12.95 -5.05 5.01
C ASP A 99 -13.82 -5.10 3.74
N ASP A 100 -13.57 -6.02 2.80
CA ASP A 100 -14.39 -6.15 1.58
C ASP A 100 -15.67 -6.95 1.91
N PHE A 101 -16.57 -6.35 2.69
CA PHE A 101 -17.95 -6.81 2.80
C PHE A 101 -18.52 -6.79 1.39
N THR A 102 -18.87 -7.96 0.88
CA THR A 102 -19.57 -8.02 -0.40
C THR A 102 -20.86 -7.22 -0.29
N HIS A 103 -21.31 -6.60 -1.38
CA HIS A 103 -22.55 -5.81 -1.36
C HIS A 103 -23.74 -6.63 -0.82
N GLU A 104 -23.73 -7.94 -1.07
CA GLU A 104 -24.69 -8.90 -0.52
C GLU A 104 -24.61 -8.99 1.01
N GLU A 105 -23.42 -9.22 1.56
CA GLU A 105 -23.18 -9.28 3.02
C GLU A 105 -23.50 -7.94 3.71
N GLN A 106 -23.19 -6.82 3.06
CA GLN A 106 -23.49 -5.49 3.55
C GLN A 106 -25.00 -5.21 3.61
N VAL A 107 -25.75 -5.72 2.63
CA VAL A 107 -27.22 -5.65 2.60
C VAL A 107 -27.81 -6.57 3.66
N GLU A 108 -27.30 -7.80 3.82
CA GLU A 108 -27.78 -8.77 4.81
C GLU A 108 -27.63 -8.24 6.24
N LEU A 109 -26.47 -7.68 6.58
CA LEU A 109 -26.23 -7.02 7.88
C LEU A 109 -27.18 -5.85 8.14
N SER A 110 -27.48 -5.04 7.11
CA SER A 110 -28.42 -3.92 7.24
C SER A 110 -29.86 -4.41 7.47
N GLN A 111 -30.26 -5.50 6.80
CA GLN A 111 -31.57 -6.12 6.96
C GLN A 111 -31.73 -6.72 8.36
N GLU A 112 -30.72 -7.43 8.86
CA GLU A 112 -30.73 -7.96 10.22
C GLU A 112 -30.84 -6.84 11.26
N SER A 113 -30.09 -5.75 11.09
CA SER A 113 -30.15 -4.59 11.99
C SER A 113 -31.53 -3.93 12.00
N ASP A 114 -32.15 -3.76 10.83
CA ASP A 114 -33.49 -3.21 10.70
C ASP A 114 -34.57 -4.12 11.31
N GLU A 115 -34.43 -5.44 11.15
CA GLU A 115 -35.33 -6.42 11.73
C GLU A 115 -35.23 -6.45 13.27
N GLN A 116 -34.01 -6.43 13.82
CA GLN A 116 -33.80 -6.30 15.26
C GLN A 116 -34.43 -5.02 15.82
N LEU A 117 -34.25 -3.88 15.14
CA LEU A 117 -34.85 -2.60 15.54
C LEU A 117 -36.37 -2.65 15.49
N ARG A 118 -36.95 -3.36 14.51
CA ARG A 118 -38.40 -3.55 14.39
C ARG A 118 -38.96 -4.32 15.58
N LEU A 119 -38.34 -5.45 15.94
CA LEU A 119 -38.75 -6.27 17.09
C LEU A 119 -38.63 -5.50 18.41
N LEU A 120 -37.53 -4.78 18.60
CA LEU A 120 -37.34 -3.94 19.79
C LEU A 120 -38.39 -2.82 19.90
N ARG A 121 -38.77 -2.20 18.78
CA ARG A 121 -39.84 -1.19 18.76
C ARG A 121 -41.17 -1.82 19.14
N GLU A 122 -41.47 -3.02 18.64
CA GLU A 122 -42.71 -3.74 18.92
C GLU A 122 -42.84 -4.14 20.40
N ILE A 123 -41.81 -4.77 20.96
CA ILE A 123 -41.75 -5.10 22.40
C ILE A 123 -41.91 -3.83 23.24
N ARG A 124 -41.22 -2.74 22.87
CA ARG A 124 -41.34 -1.45 23.55
C ARG A 124 -42.77 -0.90 23.49
N THR A 125 -43.47 -1.03 22.37
CA THR A 125 -44.86 -0.58 22.25
C THR A 125 -45.82 -1.44 23.06
N GLN A 126 -45.62 -2.76 23.09
CA GLN A 126 -46.43 -3.68 23.91
C GLN A 126 -46.25 -3.39 25.40
N LEU A 127 -45.01 -3.26 25.87
CA LEU A 127 -44.73 -2.88 27.26
C LEU A 127 -45.27 -1.49 27.63
N ARG A 128 -45.29 -0.55 26.68
CA ARG A 128 -45.92 0.76 26.91
C ARG A 128 -47.44 0.66 27.02
N ALA A 129 -48.08 -0.18 26.22
CA ALA A 129 -49.52 -0.41 26.29
C ALA A 129 -49.91 -1.10 27.60
N ASP A 130 -49.18 -2.15 27.99
CA ASP A 130 -49.38 -2.90 29.23
C ASP A 130 -49.16 -2.02 30.48
N ARG A 131 -48.14 -1.15 30.46
CA ARG A 131 -47.88 -0.19 31.54
C ARG A 131 -48.86 0.98 31.58
N ALA A 132 -49.54 1.28 30.47
CA ALA A 132 -50.55 2.33 30.39
C ALA A 132 -51.94 1.86 30.84
N ASP A 133 -52.08 0.58 31.23
CA ASP A 133 -53.27 0.03 31.88
C ASP A 133 -53.05 -0.11 33.41
N PRO A 134 -53.18 0.97 34.20
CA PRO A 134 -53.18 0.87 35.65
C PRO A 134 -54.60 0.57 36.13
N ALA A 135 -55.05 -0.70 36.06
CA ALA A 135 -55.92 -1.35 37.05
C ALA A 135 -56.79 -2.46 36.43
N THR A 136 -56.52 -3.69 36.89
CA THR A 136 -57.49 -4.38 37.74
C THR A 136 -56.85 -4.62 39.10
#